data_AF-A0A9E5HP82-F1
#
_entry.id   AF-A0A9E5HP82-F1
#
_cell.length_a   1.000
_cell.length_b   1.000
_cell.length_c   1.000
_cell.angle_alpha   90.00
_cell.angle_beta   90.00
_cell.angle_gamma   90.00
#
_symmetry.space_group_name_H-M   'P 1'
#
loop_
_entity.id
_entity.type
_entity.pdbx_description
1 polymer ?
#
loop_
_entity_poly.entity_id
_entity_poly.type
_entity_poly.pdbx_seq_one_letter_code
_entity_poly.pdbx_strand_id
1 'polypeptide(L)'
;MPSFSPTLEHAIHSSLALANDRQHEFATLEHLLLALLDEPDAERVLLACDVSIPSLRETLVEYLDEDLTSLITEIDGAEAAPTAAFQRVIQRALIHVQSSGRTEVTGANVLVAMFAERESNAAFFLQDLGMTRYDAVNFISHGVAKNPSFGESRPVAGADGIGEEGQMGEGAATNGEKKESALQKYCVDLNTKANEGD
;
A
#
# COMPACT_ATOMS: atom_id res chain seq x y z
N MET A 1 8.91 15.95 -7.79
CA MET A 1 7.84 15.83 -6.77
C MET A 1 7.11 14.55 -7.11
N PRO A 2 6.89 13.61 -6.17
CA PRO A 2 6.21 12.37 -6.50
C PRO A 2 4.79 12.65 -7.00
N SER A 3 4.34 11.89 -7.99
CA SER A 3 2.99 11.95 -8.54
C SER A 3 2.12 10.84 -7.97
N PHE A 4 0.80 11.02 -8.01
CA PHE A 4 -0.12 9.92 -7.75
C PHE A 4 -0.16 8.98 -8.95
N SER A 5 -0.33 7.69 -8.71
CA SER A 5 -0.67 6.74 -9.77
C SER A 5 -2.03 7.10 -10.37
N PRO A 6 -2.29 6.86 -11.67
CA PRO A 6 -3.58 7.18 -12.30
C PRO A 6 -4.79 6.53 -11.59
N THR A 7 -4.61 5.32 -11.06
CA THR A 7 -5.66 4.60 -10.30
C THR A 7 -5.96 5.27 -8.97
N LEU A 8 -4.94 5.74 -8.25
CA LEU A 8 -5.11 6.53 -7.04
C LEU A 8 -5.77 7.89 -7.31
N GLU A 9 -5.36 8.61 -8.36
CA GLU A 9 -6.02 9.88 -8.74
C GLU A 9 -7.51 9.65 -9.00
N HIS A 10 -7.83 8.58 -9.71
CA HIS A 10 -9.22 8.16 -9.92
C HIS A 10 -9.93 7.87 -8.59
N ALA A 11 -9.32 7.11 -7.68
CA ALA A 11 -9.91 6.82 -6.37
C ALA A 11 -10.15 8.10 -5.53
N ILE A 12 -9.22 9.07 -5.56
CA ILE A 12 -9.39 10.36 -4.86
C ILE A 12 -10.59 11.12 -5.45
N HIS A 13 -10.70 11.22 -6.77
CA HIS A 13 -11.85 11.88 -7.41
C HIS A 13 -13.16 11.13 -7.15
N SER A 14 -13.15 9.80 -7.20
CA SER A 14 -14.30 8.96 -6.88
C SER A 14 -14.75 9.17 -5.43
N SER A 15 -13.83 9.36 -4.48
CA SER A 15 -14.20 9.66 -3.09
C SER A 15 -14.93 11.00 -2.93
N LEU A 16 -14.56 12.01 -3.73
CA LEU A 16 -15.25 13.30 -3.76
C LEU A 16 -16.63 13.16 -4.41
N ALA A 17 -16.73 12.38 -5.50
CA ALA A 17 -18.00 12.07 -6.14
C ALA A 17 -18.95 11.33 -5.18
N LEU A 18 -18.45 10.36 -4.41
CA LEU A 18 -19.24 9.64 -3.39
C LEU A 18 -19.82 10.57 -2.32
N ALA A 19 -19.08 11.62 -1.93
CA ALA A 19 -19.56 12.64 -1.00
C ALA A 19 -20.60 13.55 -1.66
N ASN A 20 -20.36 13.98 -2.91
CA ASN A 20 -21.29 14.79 -3.69
C ASN A 20 -22.63 14.07 -3.95
N ASP A 21 -22.60 12.79 -4.30
CA ASP A 21 -23.80 11.97 -4.56
C ASP A 21 -24.69 11.86 -3.32
N ARG A 22 -24.10 11.95 -2.13
CA ARG A 22 -24.79 11.98 -0.83
C ARG A 22 -25.09 13.39 -0.33
N GLN A 23 -24.74 14.42 -1.11
CA GLN A 23 -24.83 15.83 -0.73
C GLN A 23 -24.09 16.13 0.58
N HIS A 24 -22.99 15.43 0.87
CA HIS A 24 -22.16 15.74 2.03
C HIS A 24 -21.31 16.99 1.78
N GLU A 25 -21.28 17.91 2.74
CA GLU A 25 -20.43 19.11 2.70
C GLU A 25 -18.94 18.77 2.62
N PHE A 26 -18.55 17.64 3.22
CA PHE A 26 -17.16 17.21 3.30
C PHE A 26 -16.93 15.76 2.86
N ALA A 27 -15.84 15.55 2.11
CA ALA A 27 -15.29 14.22 1.86
C ALA A 27 -14.36 13.81 3.01
N THR A 28 -14.77 12.78 3.74
CA THR A 28 -14.08 12.21 4.90
C THR A 28 -13.15 11.05 4.51
N LEU A 29 -12.44 10.47 5.50
CA LEU A 29 -11.59 9.30 5.26
C LEU A 29 -12.39 8.03 4.94
N GLU A 30 -13.65 7.96 5.34
CA GLU A 30 -14.55 6.84 5.04
C GLU A 30 -14.92 6.82 3.56
N HIS A 31 -15.18 8.01 2.97
CA HIS A 31 -15.36 8.14 1.52
C HIS A 31 -14.10 7.72 0.76
N LEU A 32 -12.93 8.13 1.26
CA LEU A 32 -11.65 7.75 0.67
C LEU A 32 -11.42 6.24 0.77
N LEU A 33 -11.68 5.64 1.93
CA LEU A 33 -11.53 4.19 2.12
C LEU A 33 -12.48 3.41 1.21
N LEU A 34 -13.73 3.86 1.06
CA LEU A 34 -14.70 3.25 0.16
C LEU A 34 -14.20 3.26 -1.29
N ALA A 35 -13.65 4.38 -1.77
CA ALA A 35 -13.06 4.46 -3.10
C ALA A 35 -11.79 3.62 -3.25
N LEU A 36 -10.98 3.49 -2.19
CA LEU A 36 -9.77 2.65 -2.18
C LEU A 36 -10.09 1.15 -2.23
N LEU A 37 -11.30 0.71 -1.91
CA LEU A 37 -11.69 -0.70 -2.07
C LEU A 37 -11.62 -1.17 -3.53
N ASP A 38 -11.75 -0.24 -4.48
CA ASP A 38 -11.71 -0.49 -5.92
C ASP A 38 -10.35 -0.08 -6.53
N GLU A 39 -9.39 0.37 -5.72
CA GLU A 39 -8.04 0.74 -6.15
C GLU A 39 -7.11 -0.49 -6.09
N PRO A 40 -6.48 -0.91 -7.20
CA PRO A 40 -5.80 -2.21 -7.28
C PRO A 40 -4.69 -2.45 -6.26
N ASP A 41 -3.91 -1.43 -5.89
CA ASP A 41 -2.82 -1.60 -4.93
C ASP A 41 -3.34 -1.63 -3.50
N ALA A 42 -4.36 -0.83 -3.17
CA ALA A 42 -5.04 -0.90 -1.88
C ALA A 42 -5.82 -2.21 -1.70
N GLU A 43 -6.56 -2.66 -2.72
CA GLU A 43 -7.25 -3.95 -2.75
C GLU A 43 -6.29 -5.11 -2.44
N ARG A 44 -5.13 -5.13 -3.11
CA ARG A 44 -4.11 -6.16 -2.87
C ARG A 44 -3.65 -6.20 -1.42
N VAL A 45 -3.44 -5.03 -0.80
CA VAL A 45 -3.04 -4.94 0.62
C VAL A 45 -4.17 -5.42 1.54
N LEU A 46 -5.42 -5.03 1.27
CA LEU A 46 -6.59 -5.47 2.05
C LEU A 46 -6.72 -7.00 2.03
N LEU A 47 -6.65 -7.61 0.85
CA LEU A 47 -6.71 -9.06 0.69
C LEU A 47 -5.54 -9.78 1.37
N ALA A 48 -4.32 -9.24 1.22
CA ALA A 48 -3.15 -9.78 1.90
C ALA A 48 -3.23 -9.68 3.44
N CYS A 49 -3.95 -8.69 3.95
CA CYS A 49 -4.23 -8.52 5.38
C CYS A 49 -5.47 -9.29 5.87
N ASP A 50 -6.04 -10.16 5.04
CA ASP A 50 -7.22 -10.99 5.35
C ASP A 50 -8.50 -10.18 5.61
N VAL A 51 -8.63 -9.02 4.97
CA VAL A 51 -9.81 -8.16 5.09
C VAL A 51 -10.87 -8.55 4.06
N SER A 52 -12.10 -8.78 4.53
CA SER A 52 -13.26 -9.00 3.66
C SER A 52 -13.72 -7.67 3.04
N ILE A 53 -13.38 -7.44 1.77
CA ILE A 53 -13.79 -6.25 1.01
C ILE A 53 -15.33 -6.10 0.95
N PRO A 54 -16.13 -7.16 0.70
CA PRO A 54 -17.59 -7.02 0.68
C PRO A 54 -18.15 -6.54 2.03
N SER A 55 -17.66 -7.11 3.14
CA SER A 55 -18.10 -6.73 4.48
C SER A 55 -17.69 -5.29 4.81
N LEU A 56 -16.44 -4.92 4.51
CA LEU A 56 -15.95 -3.56 4.71
C LEU A 56 -16.76 -2.54 3.89
N ARG A 57 -17.13 -2.88 2.65
CA ARG A 57 -17.95 -2.02 1.79
C ARG A 57 -19.34 -1.80 2.39
N GLU A 58 -19.98 -2.85 2.88
CA GLU A 58 -21.29 -2.78 3.53
C GLU A 58 -21.25 -1.84 4.74
N THR A 59 -20.30 -2.07 5.65
CA THR A 59 -20.12 -1.22 6.85
C THR A 59 -19.83 0.24 6.49
N LEU A 60 -19.00 0.50 5.48
CA LEU A 60 -18.72 1.87 5.05
C LEU A 60 -19.94 2.54 4.46
N VAL A 61 -20.70 1.84 3.59
CA VAL A 61 -21.90 2.41 2.98
C VAL A 61 -22.95 2.72 4.05
N GLU A 62 -23.18 1.80 4.99
CA GLU A 62 -24.09 2.01 6.13
C GLU A 62 -23.67 3.24 6.95
N TYR A 63 -22.39 3.33 7.33
CA TYR A 63 -21.89 4.48 8.09
C TYR A 63 -22.02 5.81 7.31
N LEU A 64 -21.76 5.81 6.00
CA LEU A 64 -21.90 7.00 5.18
C LEU A 64 -23.37 7.41 5.04
N ASP A 65 -24.29 6.46 4.92
CA ASP A 65 -25.71 6.72 4.67
C ASP A 65 -26.49 7.03 5.96
N GLU A 66 -26.08 6.51 7.11
CA GLU A 66 -26.78 6.66 8.38
C GLU A 66 -26.09 7.64 9.35
N ASP A 67 -24.80 7.45 9.62
CA ASP A 67 -24.07 8.20 10.64
C ASP A 67 -23.56 9.57 10.15
N LEU A 68 -23.29 9.71 8.85
CA LEU A 68 -22.84 10.99 8.26
C LEU A 68 -23.99 11.88 7.77
N THR A 69 -25.25 11.55 8.06
CA THR A 69 -26.42 12.36 7.70
C THR A 69 -26.34 13.82 8.17
N SER A 70 -25.61 14.09 9.26
CA SER A 70 -25.37 15.45 9.75
C SER A 70 -24.51 16.33 8.82
N LEU A 71 -23.80 15.74 7.85
CA LEU A 71 -23.00 16.46 6.86
C LEU A 71 -23.80 16.84 5.61
N ILE A 72 -25.06 16.43 5.49
CA ILE A 72 -25.89 16.73 4.33
C ILE A 72 -26.12 18.24 4.25
N THR A 73 -25.79 18.83 3.10
CA THR A 73 -26.03 20.25 2.80
C THR A 73 -27.28 20.44 1.96
N GLU A 74 -28.08 21.44 2.29
CA GLU A 74 -29.28 21.85 1.52
C GLU A 74 -28.93 22.80 0.37
N ILE A 75 -27.64 23.13 0.19
CA ILE A 75 -27.19 24.05 -0.85
C ILE A 75 -27.01 23.29 -2.16
N ASP A 76 -27.96 23.48 -3.08
CA ASP A 76 -27.89 22.92 -4.43
C ASP A 76 -26.60 23.36 -5.15
N GLY A 77 -25.84 22.38 -5.64
CA GLY A 77 -24.60 22.59 -6.40
C GLY A 77 -23.36 22.89 -5.55
N ALA A 78 -23.42 22.73 -4.23
CA ALA A 78 -22.22 22.74 -3.39
C ALA A 78 -21.35 21.50 -3.69
N GLU A 79 -20.06 21.73 -3.97
CA GLU A 79 -19.08 20.65 -4.13
C GLU A 79 -18.45 20.30 -2.79
N ALA A 80 -18.39 19.01 -2.47
CA ALA A 80 -17.78 18.48 -1.27
C ALA A 80 -16.29 18.82 -1.22
N ALA A 81 -15.85 19.39 -0.10
CA ALA A 81 -14.44 19.68 0.14
C ALA A 81 -13.78 18.55 0.95
N PRO A 82 -12.51 18.18 0.67
CA PRO A 82 -11.82 17.20 1.50
C PRO A 82 -11.57 17.75 2.92
N THR A 83 -11.81 16.92 3.93
CA THR A 83 -11.52 17.28 5.33
C THR A 83 -10.02 17.46 5.58
N ALA A 84 -9.67 18.13 6.69
CA ALA A 84 -8.27 18.24 7.11
C ALA A 84 -7.62 16.87 7.36
N ALA A 85 -8.37 15.87 7.86
CA ALA A 85 -7.86 14.52 8.06
C ALA A 85 -7.53 13.82 6.72
N PHE A 86 -8.43 13.96 5.73
CA PHE A 86 -8.20 13.52 4.36
C PHE A 86 -6.89 14.10 3.82
N GLN A 87 -6.75 15.43 3.86
CA GLN A 87 -5.57 16.12 3.35
C GLN A 87 -4.28 15.67 4.05
N ARG A 88 -4.31 15.49 5.38
CA ARG A 88 -3.17 14.97 6.14
C ARG A 88 -2.78 13.56 5.72
N VAL A 89 -3.74 12.66 5.47
CA VAL A 89 -3.46 11.28 5.03
C VAL A 89 -2.76 11.28 3.67
N ILE A 90 -3.30 12.04 2.70
CA ILE A 90 -2.70 12.18 1.38
C ILE A 90 -1.29 12.77 1.46
N GLN A 91 -1.12 13.84 2.25
CA GLN A 91 0.18 14.48 2.44
C GLN A 91 1.19 13.54 3.11
N ARG A 92 0.77 12.75 4.10
CA ARG A 92 1.63 11.75 4.75
C ARG A 92 2.08 10.67 3.78
N ALA A 93 1.19 10.18 2.91
CA ALA A 93 1.53 9.22 1.87
C ALA A 93 2.55 9.81 0.88
N LEU A 94 2.35 11.05 0.42
CA LEU A 94 3.28 11.78 -0.45
C LEU A 94 4.67 11.92 0.20
N ILE A 95 4.74 12.40 1.44
CA ILE A 95 6.00 12.60 2.17
C ILE A 95 6.71 11.27 2.41
N HIS A 96 5.96 10.19 2.69
CA HIS A 96 6.53 8.86 2.87
C HIS A 96 7.18 8.35 1.58
N VAL A 97 6.49 8.45 0.45
CA VAL A 97 7.02 8.05 -0.86
C VAL A 97 8.23 8.91 -1.23
N GLN A 98 8.13 10.23 -1.04
CA GLN A 98 9.23 11.16 -1.29
C GLN A 98 10.49 10.82 -0.49
N SER A 99 10.34 10.54 0.81
CA SER A 99 11.48 10.21 1.68
C SER A 99 12.07 8.83 1.39
N SER A 100 11.29 7.92 0.79
CA SER A 100 11.77 6.61 0.30
C SER A 100 12.46 6.64 -1.08
N GLY A 101 12.60 7.82 -1.70
CA GLY A 101 13.21 7.97 -3.03
C GLY A 101 12.36 7.47 -4.20
N ARG A 102 11.10 7.08 -3.93
CA ARG A 102 10.14 6.63 -4.95
C ARG A 102 9.44 7.84 -5.58
N THR A 103 9.04 7.68 -6.84
CA THR A 103 8.44 8.76 -7.64
C THR A 103 6.92 8.69 -7.73
N GLU A 104 6.31 7.56 -7.34
CA GLU A 104 4.88 7.32 -7.50
C GLU A 104 4.23 6.92 -6.16
N VAL A 105 3.08 7.53 -5.89
CA VAL A 105 2.22 7.23 -4.74
C VAL A 105 1.03 6.41 -5.22
N THR A 106 0.89 5.21 -4.68
CA THR A 106 -0.24 4.30 -4.94
C THR A 106 -1.21 4.23 -3.76
N GLY A 107 -2.40 3.62 -3.95
CA GLY A 107 -3.41 3.48 -2.89
C GLY A 107 -2.93 2.71 -1.67
N ALA A 108 -2.00 1.76 -1.84
CA ALA A 108 -1.33 1.08 -0.73
C ALA A 108 -0.67 2.06 0.26
N ASN A 109 -0.03 3.12 -0.24
CA ASN A 109 0.61 4.14 0.62
C ASN A 109 -0.42 4.95 1.40
N VAL A 110 -1.56 5.26 0.76
CA VAL A 110 -2.67 5.99 1.38
C VAL A 110 -3.33 5.14 2.47
N LEU A 111 -3.55 3.85 2.20
CA LEU A 111 -4.11 2.91 3.17
C LEU A 111 -3.22 2.79 4.43
N VAL A 112 -1.90 2.71 4.27
CA VAL A 112 -0.96 2.74 5.42
C VAL A 112 -1.01 4.08 6.17
N ALA A 113 -1.09 5.19 5.44
CA ALA A 113 -1.16 6.52 6.04
C ALA A 113 -2.47 6.76 6.82
N MET A 114 -3.56 6.09 6.45
CA MET A 114 -4.86 6.16 7.11
C MET A 114 -4.80 5.69 8.57
N PHE A 115 -4.00 4.66 8.88
CA PHE A 115 -3.78 4.20 10.26
C PHE A 115 -3.13 5.25 11.18
N ALA A 116 -2.56 6.32 10.63
CA ALA A 116 -2.02 7.40 11.43
C ALA A 116 -3.09 8.44 11.84
N GLU A 117 -4.33 8.32 11.37
CA GLU A 117 -5.50 9.09 11.83
C GLU A 117 -6.37 8.18 12.73
N ARG A 118 -5.91 7.97 13.97
CA ARG A 118 -6.52 7.03 14.94
C ARG A 118 -7.96 7.36 15.32
N GLU A 119 -8.34 8.63 15.21
CA GLU A 119 -9.68 9.13 15.53
C GLU A 119 -10.66 9.00 14.35
N SER A 120 -10.27 8.35 13.25
CA SER A 120 -11.15 8.14 12.09
C SER A 120 -11.89 6.81 12.16
N ASN A 121 -13.14 6.80 11.73
CA ASN A 121 -13.94 5.57 11.65
C ASN A 121 -13.38 4.65 10.57
N ALA A 122 -12.80 5.19 9.50
CA ALA A 122 -12.06 4.41 8.51
C ALA A 122 -10.94 3.56 9.14
N ALA A 123 -10.10 4.14 10.00
CA ALA A 123 -9.07 3.39 10.70
C ALA A 123 -9.65 2.39 11.72
N PHE A 124 -10.78 2.72 12.35
CA PHE A 124 -11.50 1.83 13.26
C PHE A 124 -12.04 0.60 12.53
N PHE A 125 -12.73 0.75 11.39
CA PHE A 125 -13.30 -0.38 10.64
C PHE A 125 -12.22 -1.36 10.15
N LEU A 126 -11.07 -0.84 9.70
CA LEU A 126 -9.94 -1.70 9.34
C LEU A 126 -9.42 -2.51 10.55
N GLN A 127 -9.34 -1.88 11.73
CA GLN A 127 -8.92 -2.55 12.96
C GLN A 127 -9.94 -3.58 13.45
N ASP A 128 -11.23 -3.29 13.33
CA ASP A 128 -12.32 -4.19 13.71
C ASP A 128 -12.30 -5.48 12.85
N LEU A 129 -11.98 -5.33 11.56
CA LEU A 129 -11.72 -6.46 10.65
C LEU A 129 -10.33 -7.11 10.85
N GLY A 130 -9.62 -6.76 11.93
CA GLY A 130 -8.38 -7.40 12.34
C GLY A 130 -7.15 -7.03 11.51
N MET A 131 -7.20 -5.93 10.75
CA MET A 131 -6.05 -5.38 10.03
C MET A 131 -5.30 -4.39 10.90
N THR A 132 -3.99 -4.62 11.09
CA THR A 132 -3.12 -3.65 11.77
C THR A 132 -2.25 -2.88 10.78
N ARG A 133 -1.74 -1.73 11.22
CA ARG A 133 -0.72 -0.99 10.47
C ARG A 133 0.53 -1.84 10.20
N TYR A 134 0.89 -2.71 11.14
CA TYR A 134 2.04 -3.60 10.99
C TYR A 134 1.82 -4.57 9.83
N ASP A 135 0.64 -5.19 9.73
CA ASP A 135 0.32 -6.13 8.65
C ASP A 135 0.44 -5.47 7.28
N ALA A 136 -0.12 -4.26 7.13
CA ALA A 136 -0.04 -3.49 5.89
C ALA A 136 1.42 -3.17 5.51
N VAL A 137 2.21 -2.66 6.45
CA VAL A 137 3.62 -2.32 6.22
C VAL A 137 4.45 -3.57 5.92
N ASN A 138 4.19 -4.67 6.62
CA ASN A 138 4.90 -5.94 6.45
C ASN A 138 4.65 -6.53 5.05
N PHE A 139 3.40 -6.51 4.59
CA PHE A 139 3.06 -6.92 3.23
C PHE A 139 3.70 -5.99 2.19
N ILE A 140 3.57 -4.67 2.33
CA ILE A 140 4.13 -3.72 1.36
C ILE A 140 5.66 -3.78 1.28
N SER A 141 6.34 -4.04 2.40
CA SER A 141 7.81 -4.05 2.46
C SER A 141 8.40 -5.40 2.05
N HIS A 142 7.77 -6.51 2.47
CA HIS A 142 8.37 -7.83 2.39
C HIS A 142 7.52 -8.87 1.63
N GLY A 143 6.31 -8.52 1.20
CA GLY A 143 5.39 -9.46 0.54
C GLY A 143 4.78 -10.49 1.50
N VAL A 144 5.01 -10.34 2.81
CA VAL A 144 4.52 -11.25 3.84
C VAL A 144 3.05 -10.94 4.12
N ALA A 145 2.17 -11.74 3.53
CA ALA A 145 0.73 -11.64 3.71
C ALA A 145 0.28 -12.37 4.98
N LYS A 146 -0.71 -11.81 5.68
CA LYS A 146 -1.43 -12.48 6.76
C LYS A 146 -2.32 -13.60 6.21
N ASN A 147 -2.94 -13.36 5.05
CA ASN A 147 -3.61 -14.40 4.29
C ASN A 147 -2.60 -15.14 3.39
N PRO A 148 -2.32 -16.45 3.61
CA PRO A 148 -1.31 -17.18 2.85
C PRO A 148 -1.57 -17.25 1.35
N SER A 149 -2.82 -17.05 0.91
CA SER A 149 -3.20 -17.09 -0.51
C SER A 149 -2.69 -15.88 -1.30
N PHE A 150 -2.30 -14.80 -0.62
CA PHE A 150 -1.89 -13.52 -1.21
C PHE A 150 -0.42 -13.18 -0.91
N GLY A 151 0.37 -14.14 -0.45
CA GLY A 151 1.80 -13.94 -0.20
C GLY A 151 2.57 -13.68 -1.50
N GLU A 152 3.44 -12.68 -1.51
CA GLU A 152 4.36 -12.41 -2.61
C GLU A 152 5.76 -12.94 -2.25
N SER A 153 6.29 -13.85 -3.06
CA SER A 153 7.70 -14.24 -2.93
C SER A 153 8.58 -13.12 -3.48
N ARG A 154 8.91 -12.15 -2.64
CA ARG A 154 9.90 -11.12 -2.99
C ARG A 154 11.30 -11.67 -2.67
N PRO A 155 12.17 -11.87 -3.68
CA PRO A 155 13.56 -12.18 -3.39
C PRO A 155 14.12 -11.04 -2.54
N VAL A 156 14.87 -11.38 -1.49
CA VAL A 156 15.54 -10.38 -0.66
C VAL A 156 16.59 -9.71 -1.55
N ALA A 157 16.26 -8.54 -2.09
CA ALA A 157 17.25 -7.65 -2.65
C ALA A 157 18.06 -7.12 -1.47
N GLY A 158 19.25 -7.70 -1.25
CA GLY A 158 20.26 -7.06 -0.43
C GLY A 158 20.61 -5.68 -1.00
N ALA A 159 21.43 -4.91 -0.30
CA ALA A 159 21.94 -3.63 -0.77
C ALA A 159 22.92 -3.75 -1.97
N ASP A 160 22.67 -4.68 -2.89
CA ASP A 160 23.37 -4.84 -4.16
C ASP A 160 22.58 -4.11 -5.24
N GLY A 161 22.74 -2.79 -5.27
CA GLY A 161 22.06 -1.90 -6.20
C GLY A 161 22.94 -0.73 -6.63
N ILE A 162 24.26 -0.93 -6.69
CA ILE A 162 25.17 -0.02 -7.40
C ILE A 162 25.52 -0.69 -8.73
N GLY A 163 24.68 -0.46 -9.73
CA GLY A 163 25.00 -0.53 -11.16
C GLY A 163 25.61 -1.83 -11.70
N GLU A 164 24.76 -2.74 -12.15
CA GLU A 164 25.06 -3.49 -13.37
C GLU A 164 23.94 -3.21 -14.39
N GLU A 165 24.18 -2.18 -15.21
CA GLU A 165 23.43 -1.98 -16.45
C GLU A 165 23.79 -3.10 -17.44
N GLY A 166 22.84 -3.99 -17.68
CA GLY A 166 22.44 -4.40 -19.02
C GLY A 166 23.44 -5.18 -19.88
N GLN A 167 23.33 -6.51 -19.85
CA GLN A 167 23.21 -7.27 -21.10
C GLN A 167 22.62 -8.67 -20.86
N MET A 168 21.30 -8.79 -21.00
CA MET A 168 20.68 -10.06 -21.36
C MET A 168 20.91 -10.26 -22.87
N GLY A 169 21.77 -11.23 -23.20
CA GLY A 169 21.91 -11.78 -24.55
C GLY A 169 21.94 -13.30 -24.42
N GLU A 170 20.94 -13.93 -25.03
CA GLU A 170 20.70 -15.38 -25.04
C GLU A 170 21.88 -16.20 -25.57
N GLY A 171 21.98 -17.44 -25.08
CA GLY A 171 22.29 -18.58 -25.95
C GLY A 171 23.60 -19.33 -25.69
N ALA A 172 23.46 -20.65 -25.83
CA ALA A 172 24.49 -21.67 -26.01
C ALA A 172 25.11 -22.31 -24.75
N ALA A 173 24.69 -23.55 -24.55
CA ALA A 173 25.40 -24.55 -23.76
C ALA A 173 26.86 -24.71 -24.22
N THR A 174 27.80 -24.72 -23.28
CA THR A 174 28.97 -25.61 -23.30
C THR A 174 29.52 -25.83 -21.88
N ASN A 175 29.98 -27.06 -21.69
CA ASN A 175 30.67 -27.63 -20.55
C ASN A 175 32.01 -26.91 -20.25
N GLY A 176 32.40 -26.83 -18.97
CA GLY A 176 33.80 -26.65 -18.57
C GLY A 176 34.15 -25.35 -17.85
N GLU A 177 34.70 -25.53 -16.64
CA GLU A 177 35.44 -24.57 -15.80
C GLU A 177 34.60 -23.58 -14.97
N LYS A 178 34.42 -23.95 -13.70
CA LYS A 178 33.99 -23.05 -12.62
C LYS A 178 34.98 -21.88 -12.55
N LYS A 179 34.63 -20.74 -13.15
CA LYS A 179 35.28 -19.47 -12.82
C LYS A 179 35.09 -19.25 -11.32
N GLU A 180 36.21 -19.23 -10.59
CA GLU A 180 36.22 -18.93 -9.15
C GLU A 180 35.47 -17.62 -8.92
N SER A 181 34.39 -17.71 -8.12
CA SER A 181 33.60 -16.55 -7.73
C SER A 181 34.47 -15.60 -6.91
N ALA A 182 34.20 -14.28 -6.98
CA ALA A 182 34.84 -13.30 -6.11
C ALA A 182 34.73 -13.68 -4.62
N LEU A 183 33.65 -14.35 -4.23
CA LEU A 183 33.46 -14.90 -2.88
C LEU A 183 34.50 -15.97 -2.53
N GLN A 184 34.89 -16.84 -3.47
CA GLN A 184 35.95 -17.83 -3.24
C GLN A 184 37.35 -17.19 -3.20
N LYS A 185 37.57 -16.08 -3.91
CA LYS A 185 38.87 -15.40 -3.92
C LYS A 185 39.13 -14.49 -2.72
N TYR A 186 38.08 -13.85 -2.21
CA TYR A 186 38.22 -12.77 -1.23
C TYR A 186 37.48 -13.03 0.08
N CYS A 187 36.75 -14.14 0.19
CA CYS A 187 36.00 -14.47 1.41
C CYS A 187 36.30 -15.90 1.88
N VAL A 188 36.05 -16.14 3.16
CA VAL A 188 36.16 -17.46 3.80
C VAL A 188 34.76 -17.87 4.23
N ASP A 189 34.34 -19.06 3.84
CA ASP A 189 33.04 -19.61 4.24
C ASP A 189 33.11 -20.17 5.67
N LEU A 190 32.47 -19.47 6.60
CA LEU A 190 32.43 -19.83 8.01
C LEU A 190 31.52 -21.03 8.31
N ASN A 191 30.52 -21.32 7.46
CA ASN A 191 29.68 -22.50 7.63
C ASN A 191 30.47 -23.76 7.32
N THR A 192 31.35 -23.69 6.32
CA THR A 192 32.25 -24.81 5.98
C THR A 192 33.25 -25.06 7.11
N LYS A 193 33.90 -24.01 7.64
CA LYS A 193 34.80 -24.13 8.81
C LYS A 193 34.11 -24.71 10.05
N ALA A 194 32.90 -24.23 10.35
CA ALA A 194 32.14 -24.73 11.48
C ALA A 194 31.80 -26.23 11.35
N ASN A 195 31.52 -26.71 10.13
CA ASN A 195 31.29 -28.14 9.88
C ASN A 195 32.57 -28.98 9.94
N GLU A 196 33.71 -28.39 9.60
CA GLU A 196 35.04 -29.00 9.69
C GLU A 196 35.61 -28.96 11.12
N GLY A 197 34.98 -28.21 12.03
CA GLY A 197 35.36 -28.10 13.44
C GLY A 197 36.53 -27.15 13.70
N ASP A 198 36.76 -26.20 12.78
CA ASP A 198 37.84 -25.21 12.78
C ASP A 198 37.37 -23.83 13.28
#